data_AF-A0A3B4ADZ7-F1
#
_entry.id   AF-A0A3B4ADZ7-F1
#
_cell.length_a   1.000
_cell.length_b   1.000
_cell.length_c   1.000
_cell.angle_alpha   90.00
_cell.angle_beta   90.00
_cell.angle_gamma   90.00
#
_symmetry.space_group_name_H-M   'P 1'
#
loop_
_entity.id
_entity.type
_entity.pdbx_description
1 polymer ?
#
loop_
_entity_poly.entity_id
_entity_poly.type
_entity_poly.pdbx_seq_one_letter_code
_entity_poly.pdbx_strand_id
1 'polypeptide(L)'
;MEQKEDDFSKETENEASMNQKSSKAQKTSSKKSKSKTESNTTPDEGAQARFSRIKLFEKVMKKSLENFIELASFNRFTSTFRPLYKRNPQRMENIYKQFIEELQRAIQNDITRLLEEGRLESKLNELDKLEDAAKDKTDPAWRPSGVPEQDLCSFLMPYYQKQEAYMRLELKKIQAENASLAEKVLAGRELLSQTEHRISATVEDWKVISAMVLSVQVPCICPLEFC
;
A
#
# COMPACT_ATOMS: atom_id res chain seq x y z
N MET A 1 26.04 33.01 -23.27
CA MET A 1 27.09 32.02 -22.92
C MET A 1 26.75 31.56 -21.52
N GLU A 2 26.01 30.46 -21.43
CA GLU A 2 26.49 29.08 -21.16
C GLU A 2 25.88 28.73 -19.79
N GLN A 3 24.69 28.13 -19.77
CA GLN A 3 24.47 26.68 -19.67
C GLN A 3 25.29 26.02 -18.55
N LYS A 4 24.59 25.55 -17.52
CA LYS A 4 24.89 24.26 -16.90
C LYS A 4 23.63 23.66 -16.29
N GLU A 5 23.00 22.80 -17.07
CA GLU A 5 22.25 21.64 -16.57
C GLU A 5 23.27 20.67 -15.97
N ASP A 6 22.95 20.03 -14.85
CA ASP A 6 23.54 18.76 -14.49
C ASP A 6 22.46 17.89 -13.84
N ASP A 7 22.01 16.96 -14.67
CA ASP A 7 21.18 15.78 -14.43
C ASP A 7 22.00 14.74 -13.64
N PHE A 8 21.43 14.13 -12.61
CA PHE A 8 22.02 12.93 -12.00
C PHE A 8 20.91 11.93 -11.63
N SER A 9 20.56 11.12 -12.62
CA SER A 9 19.93 9.81 -12.46
C SER A 9 20.98 8.70 -12.55
N LYS A 10 20.65 7.53 -11.96
CA LYS A 10 21.36 6.21 -11.92
C LYS A 10 22.33 6.06 -10.74
N GLU A 11 22.41 4.94 -10.02
CA GLU A 11 22.03 3.52 -10.15
C GLU A 11 22.05 2.98 -8.68
N THR A 12 21.35 1.94 -8.23
CA THR A 12 21.54 0.53 -8.61
C THR A 12 20.37 -0.34 -8.10
N GLU A 13 19.92 -1.24 -8.96
CA GLU A 13 19.20 -2.47 -8.61
C GLU A 13 20.19 -3.60 -8.24
N ASN A 14 19.63 -4.67 -7.65
CA ASN A 14 20.15 -6.03 -7.50
C ASN A 14 20.85 -6.40 -6.18
N GLU A 15 20.17 -7.22 -5.38
CA GLU A 15 20.59 -8.62 -5.27
C GLU A 15 19.43 -9.54 -4.89
N ALA A 16 19.31 -10.65 -5.62
CA ALA A 16 18.34 -11.71 -5.44
C ALA A 16 19.04 -13.00 -5.03
N SER A 17 18.33 -13.80 -4.23
CA SER A 17 18.36 -15.27 -4.18
C SER A 17 19.56 -16.00 -3.54
N MET A 18 19.25 -16.83 -2.54
CA MET A 18 19.39 -18.31 -2.54
C MET A 18 19.67 -18.84 -1.12
N ASN A 19 18.84 -19.76 -0.60
CA ASN A 19 19.14 -21.19 -0.71
C ASN A 19 18.06 -22.10 -0.07
N GLN A 20 17.66 -23.10 -0.85
CA GLN A 20 17.07 -24.37 -0.40
C GLN A 20 18.12 -25.48 -0.54
N LYS A 21 18.19 -26.41 0.42
CA LYS A 21 18.46 -27.87 0.27
C LYS A 21 18.50 -28.48 1.69
N SER A 22 17.63 -29.42 2.08
CA SER A 22 17.37 -30.81 1.67
C SER A 22 18.13 -31.86 2.50
N SER A 23 17.40 -32.80 3.12
CA SER A 23 17.67 -34.26 3.31
C SER A 23 17.03 -34.73 4.65
N LYS A 24 15.97 -35.54 4.73
CA LYS A 24 15.70 -36.95 4.33
C LYS A 24 16.29 -38.01 5.28
N ALA A 25 15.42 -38.77 5.97
CA ALA A 25 15.41 -40.24 6.13
C ALA A 25 14.31 -40.65 7.16
N GLN A 26 13.28 -41.43 6.77
CA GLN A 26 13.03 -42.85 7.11
C GLN A 26 12.78 -43.12 8.62
N LYS A 27 11.86 -43.97 9.09
CA LYS A 27 11.07 -45.10 8.57
C LYS A 27 10.06 -45.45 9.68
N THR A 28 8.91 -46.05 9.33
CA THR A 28 8.32 -47.29 9.89
C THR A 28 6.79 -47.28 9.89
N SER A 29 6.26 -48.40 9.40
CA SER A 29 4.87 -48.83 9.41
C SER A 29 4.49 -49.40 10.77
N SER A 30 3.22 -49.24 11.19
CA SER A 30 2.30 -50.36 11.49
C SER A 30 1.00 -49.94 12.20
N LYS A 31 -0.13 -50.30 11.56
CA LYS A 31 -1.39 -50.83 12.11
C LYS A 31 -2.18 -50.09 13.22
N LYS A 32 -3.31 -49.52 12.76
CA LYS A 32 -4.72 -49.78 13.16
C LYS A 32 -5.03 -49.90 14.66
N SER A 33 -5.84 -48.97 15.18
CA SER A 33 -6.90 -49.24 16.17
C SER A 33 -7.92 -48.10 16.20
N LYS A 34 -9.19 -48.50 16.29
CA LYS A 34 -10.40 -47.70 16.24
C LYS A 34 -10.91 -47.58 17.67
N SER A 35 -11.11 -46.38 18.19
CA SER A 35 -11.93 -46.16 19.39
C SER A 35 -12.69 -44.86 19.26
N LYS A 36 -14.02 -45.00 19.22
CA LYS A 36 -14.97 -43.94 19.53
C LYS A 36 -14.83 -43.60 21.00
N THR A 37 -14.81 -42.33 21.36
CA THR A 37 -15.34 -41.87 22.64
C THR A 37 -15.92 -40.49 22.43
N GLU A 38 -17.22 -40.43 22.62
CA GLU A 38 -18.05 -39.24 22.66
C GLU A 38 -17.57 -38.33 23.79
N SER A 39 -17.28 -37.07 23.46
CA SER A 39 -17.23 -36.00 24.45
C SER A 39 -18.15 -34.89 23.96
N ASN A 40 -19.29 -34.79 24.63
CA ASN A 40 -20.21 -33.66 24.53
C ASN A 40 -19.45 -32.40 24.91
N THR A 41 -19.21 -31.54 23.94
CA THR A 41 -18.94 -30.12 24.18
C THR A 41 -19.91 -29.35 23.29
N THR A 42 -20.86 -28.71 23.94
CA THR A 42 -21.78 -27.72 23.38
C THR A 42 -21.03 -26.75 22.46
N PRO A 43 -21.40 -26.63 21.17
CA PRO A 43 -20.85 -25.58 20.33
C PRO A 43 -21.59 -24.28 20.66
N ASP A 44 -20.80 -23.40 21.26
CA ASP A 44 -20.90 -21.94 21.26
C ASP A 44 -21.74 -21.40 20.08
N GLU A 45 -22.85 -20.77 20.45
CA GLU A 45 -23.84 -20.16 19.58
C GLU A 45 -23.31 -18.80 19.10
N GLY A 46 -22.39 -18.81 18.13
CA GLY A 46 -21.76 -17.57 17.65
C GLY A 46 -21.00 -17.61 16.33
N ALA A 47 -20.90 -18.76 15.67
CA ALA A 47 -20.23 -18.86 14.36
C ALA A 47 -21.04 -19.73 13.41
N GLN A 48 -22.21 -19.23 13.01
CA GLN A 48 -22.94 -19.84 11.90
C GLN A 48 -22.04 -19.78 10.68
N ALA A 49 -21.52 -20.94 10.25
CA ALA A 49 -20.68 -21.07 9.07
C ALA A 49 -21.45 -20.51 7.88
N ARG A 50 -21.18 -19.24 7.55
CA ARG A 50 -21.92 -18.51 6.54
C ARG A 50 -21.71 -19.25 5.23
N PHE A 51 -22.81 -19.64 4.59
CA PHE A 51 -22.74 -20.33 3.31
C PHE A 51 -21.97 -19.48 2.31
N SER A 52 -20.97 -20.08 1.64
CA SER A 52 -20.21 -19.37 0.60
C SER A 52 -21.13 -18.85 -0.48
N ARG A 53 -20.90 -17.61 -0.93
CA ARG A 53 -21.75 -16.91 -1.89
C ARG A 53 -21.89 -17.66 -3.21
N ILE A 54 -20.84 -18.36 -3.66
CA ILE A 54 -20.91 -19.16 -4.90
C ILE A 54 -21.90 -20.32 -4.78
N LYS A 55 -21.91 -21.03 -3.64
CA LYS A 55 -22.85 -22.13 -3.40
C LYS A 55 -24.29 -21.63 -3.31
N LEU A 56 -24.49 -20.45 -2.74
CA LEU A 56 -25.81 -19.81 -2.71
C LEU A 56 -26.25 -19.44 -4.13
N PHE A 57 -25.36 -18.86 -4.93
CA PHE A 57 -25.62 -18.55 -6.33
C PHE A 57 -26.01 -19.80 -7.13
N GLU A 58 -25.21 -20.87 -7.08
CA GLU A 58 -25.50 -22.15 -7.75
C GLU A 58 -26.87 -22.71 -7.34
N LYS A 59 -27.17 -22.67 -6.04
CA LYS A 59 -28.45 -23.13 -5.51
C LYS A 59 -29.62 -22.31 -6.06
N VAL A 60 -29.51 -20.98 -6.07
CA VAL A 60 -30.55 -20.10 -6.60
C VAL A 60 -30.74 -20.32 -8.10
N MET A 61 -29.65 -20.39 -8.88
CA MET A 61 -29.72 -20.60 -10.32
C MET A 61 -30.34 -21.95 -10.68
N LYS A 62 -29.94 -23.02 -9.98
CA LYS A 62 -30.55 -24.34 -10.15
C LYS A 62 -32.04 -24.30 -9.86
N LYS A 63 -32.45 -23.69 -8.74
CA LYS A 63 -33.86 -23.63 -8.36
C LYS A 63 -34.69 -22.78 -9.32
N SER A 64 -34.14 -21.68 -9.82
CA SER A 64 -34.80 -20.85 -10.84
C SER A 64 -35.00 -21.61 -12.14
N LEU A 65 -34.01 -22.40 -12.58
CA LEU A 65 -34.13 -23.24 -13.77
C LEU A 65 -35.19 -24.33 -13.59
N GLU A 66 -35.21 -25.02 -12.45
CA GLU A 66 -36.25 -26.01 -12.13
C GLU A 66 -37.65 -25.38 -12.22
N ASN A 67 -37.86 -24.23 -11.57
CA ASN A 67 -39.14 -23.52 -11.61
C ASN A 67 -39.52 -23.08 -13.04
N PHE A 68 -38.55 -22.69 -13.86
CA PHE A 68 -38.79 -22.33 -15.26
C PHE A 68 -39.25 -23.54 -16.09
N ILE A 69 -38.63 -24.70 -15.89
CA ILE A 69 -39.02 -25.94 -16.57
C ILE A 69 -40.42 -26.40 -16.12
N GLU A 70 -40.78 -26.23 -14.85
CA GLU A 70 -42.14 -26.49 -14.37
C GLU A 70 -43.20 -25.64 -15.10
N LEU A 71 -42.89 -24.36 -15.38
CA LEU A 71 -43.76 -23.49 -16.17
C LEU A 71 -43.89 -23.97 -17.63
N ALA A 72 -42.84 -24.56 -18.17
CA ALA A 72 -42.82 -25.16 -19.50
C ALA A 72 -43.40 -26.59 -19.54
N SER A 73 -44.24 -26.98 -18.58
CA SER A 73 -44.77 -28.35 -18.45
C SER A 73 -45.43 -28.95 -19.72
N PHE A 74 -45.39 -30.28 -19.80
CA PHE A 74 -45.96 -31.05 -20.91
C PHE A 74 -47.45 -30.79 -21.12
N ASN A 75 -48.21 -30.55 -20.04
CA ASN A 75 -49.64 -30.21 -20.13
C ASN A 75 -49.84 -28.90 -20.91
N ARG A 76 -49.07 -27.85 -20.58
CA ARG A 76 -49.12 -26.59 -21.32
C ARG A 76 -48.71 -26.77 -22.78
N PHE A 77 -47.65 -27.53 -23.04
CA PHE A 77 -47.19 -27.84 -24.39
C PHE A 77 -48.29 -28.53 -25.24
N THR A 78 -48.86 -29.62 -24.73
CA THR A 78 -49.93 -30.38 -25.43
C THR A 78 -51.24 -29.61 -25.54
N SER A 79 -51.57 -28.74 -24.57
CA SER A 79 -52.74 -27.87 -24.63
C SER A 79 -52.65 -26.83 -25.76
N THR A 80 -51.44 -26.39 -26.08
CA THR A 80 -51.16 -25.42 -27.15
C THR A 80 -51.14 -26.11 -28.52
N PHE A 81 -50.56 -27.31 -28.60
CA PHE A 81 -50.45 -28.09 -29.84
C PHE A 81 -51.46 -29.26 -29.94
N ARG A 82 -52.69 -29.05 -29.46
CA ARG A 82 -53.74 -30.10 -29.38
C ARG A 82 -53.97 -30.89 -30.68
N PRO A 83 -54.10 -30.25 -31.86
CA PRO A 83 -54.36 -31.00 -33.10
C PRO A 83 -53.24 -31.99 -33.44
N LEU A 84 -51.98 -31.60 -33.20
CA LEU A 84 -50.80 -32.42 -33.45
C LEU A 84 -50.69 -33.55 -32.43
N TYR A 85 -50.94 -33.25 -31.15
CA TYR A 85 -50.95 -34.25 -30.08
C TYR A 85 -51.98 -35.36 -30.34
N LYS A 86 -53.22 -35.00 -30.73
CA LYS A 86 -54.27 -36.00 -31.05
C LYS A 86 -53.88 -36.92 -32.21
N ARG A 87 -53.09 -36.42 -33.17
CA ARG A 87 -52.68 -37.18 -34.35
C ARG A 87 -51.56 -38.16 -34.07
N ASN A 88 -50.61 -37.81 -33.19
CA ASN A 88 -49.54 -38.72 -32.79
C ASN A 88 -48.98 -38.37 -31.39
N PRO A 89 -49.59 -38.90 -30.31
CA PRO A 89 -49.19 -38.59 -28.94
C PRO A 89 -47.73 -38.97 -28.64
N GLN A 90 -47.30 -40.14 -29.13
CA GLN A 90 -45.96 -40.69 -28.90
C GLN A 90 -44.87 -39.80 -29.51
N ARG A 91 -45.05 -39.34 -30.74
CA ARG A 91 -44.10 -38.41 -31.36
C ARG A 91 -44.06 -37.06 -30.66
N MET A 92 -45.21 -36.57 -30.21
CA MET A 92 -45.29 -35.29 -29.51
C MET A 92 -44.61 -35.33 -28.14
N GLU A 93 -44.72 -36.45 -27.41
CA GLU A 93 -44.01 -36.68 -26.15
C GLU A 93 -42.49 -36.71 -26.36
N ASN A 94 -42.01 -37.40 -27.40
CA ASN A 94 -40.58 -37.44 -27.72
C ASN A 94 -40.03 -36.06 -28.09
N ILE A 95 -40.76 -35.28 -28.89
CA ILE A 95 -40.38 -33.90 -29.24
C ILE A 95 -40.29 -33.03 -27.99
N TYR A 96 -41.25 -33.13 -27.07
CA TYR A 96 -41.22 -32.37 -25.84
C TYR A 96 -40.04 -32.75 -24.94
N LYS A 97 -39.74 -34.05 -24.79
CA LYS A 97 -38.58 -34.52 -24.02
C LYS A 97 -37.28 -33.94 -24.58
N GLN A 98 -37.08 -34.03 -25.89
CA GLN A 98 -35.91 -33.44 -26.56
C GLN A 98 -35.84 -31.93 -26.36
N PHE A 99 -36.95 -31.22 -26.53
CA PHE A 99 -37.02 -29.78 -26.34
C PHE A 99 -36.61 -29.35 -24.93
N ILE A 100 -37.15 -30.00 -23.88
CA ILE A 100 -36.82 -29.65 -22.50
C ILE A 100 -35.36 -30.00 -22.16
N GLU A 101 -34.87 -31.15 -22.61
CA GLU A 101 -33.48 -31.55 -22.40
C GLU A 101 -32.50 -30.58 -23.07
N GLU A 102 -32.77 -30.18 -24.32
CA GLU A 102 -31.95 -29.21 -25.05
C GLU A 102 -32.02 -27.82 -24.41
N LEU A 103 -33.21 -27.37 -24.04
CA LEU A 103 -33.42 -26.07 -23.38
C LEU A 103 -32.67 -26.01 -22.04
N GLN A 104 -32.83 -27.03 -21.20
CA GLN A 104 -32.15 -27.09 -19.92
C GLN A 104 -30.63 -27.13 -20.09
N ARG A 105 -30.13 -27.94 -21.03
CA ARG A 105 -28.69 -28.05 -21.33
C ARG A 105 -28.13 -26.73 -21.86
N ALA A 106 -28.82 -26.08 -22.79
CA ALA A 106 -28.39 -24.81 -23.36
C ALA A 106 -28.29 -23.73 -22.28
N ILE A 107 -29.32 -23.57 -21.44
CA ILE A 107 -29.30 -22.60 -20.34
C ILE A 107 -28.20 -22.91 -19.33
N GLN A 108 -28.02 -24.18 -18.94
CA GLN A 108 -26.95 -24.56 -18.01
C GLN A 108 -25.56 -24.27 -18.59
N ASN A 109 -25.33 -24.60 -19.86
CA ASN A 109 -24.08 -24.31 -20.55
C ASN A 109 -23.81 -22.80 -20.62
N ASP A 110 -24.82 -22.00 -20.93
CA ASP A 110 -24.68 -20.54 -20.96
C ASP A 110 -24.39 -19.96 -19.58
N ILE A 111 -25.06 -20.44 -18.51
CA ILE A 111 -24.77 -20.02 -17.14
C ILE A 111 -23.32 -20.37 -16.77
N THR A 112 -22.87 -21.59 -17.04
CA THR A 112 -21.49 -22.02 -16.76
C THR A 112 -20.49 -21.17 -17.55
N ARG A 113 -20.76 -20.91 -18.84
CA ARG A 113 -19.91 -20.04 -19.65
C ARG A 113 -19.82 -18.63 -19.07
N LEU A 114 -20.94 -18.04 -18.67
CA LEU A 114 -20.97 -16.71 -18.05
C LEU A 114 -20.23 -16.67 -16.70
N LEU A 115 -20.30 -17.76 -15.92
CA LEU A 115 -19.56 -17.90 -14.67
C LEU A 115 -18.05 -17.89 -14.91
N GLU A 116 -17.59 -18.64 -15.91
CA GLU A 116 -16.18 -18.76 -16.29
C GLU A 116 -15.66 -17.44 -16.89
N GLU A 117 -16.36 -16.87 -17.88
CA GLU A 117 -16.04 -15.58 -18.51
C GLU A 117 -15.98 -14.45 -17.47
N GLY A 118 -16.97 -14.40 -16.58
CA GLY A 118 -17.04 -13.41 -15.52
C GLY A 118 -16.06 -13.63 -14.37
N ARG A 119 -15.39 -14.81 -14.33
CA ARG A 119 -14.59 -15.31 -13.19
C ARG A 119 -15.35 -15.16 -11.88
N LEU A 120 -16.65 -15.46 -11.88
CA LEU A 120 -17.55 -15.08 -10.80
C LEU A 120 -17.20 -15.81 -9.50
N GLU A 121 -16.79 -17.08 -9.59
CA GLU A 121 -16.33 -17.86 -8.43
C GLU A 121 -15.18 -17.15 -7.70
N SER A 122 -14.15 -16.70 -8.44
CA SER A 122 -13.03 -15.97 -7.84
C SER A 122 -13.47 -14.69 -7.16
N LYS A 123 -14.35 -13.91 -7.80
CA LYS A 123 -14.83 -12.62 -7.27
C LYS A 123 -15.69 -12.79 -6.03
N LEU A 124 -16.58 -13.79 -6.02
CA LEU A 124 -17.44 -14.09 -4.86
C LEU A 124 -16.62 -14.64 -3.69
N ASN A 125 -15.62 -15.49 -3.97
CA ASN A 125 -14.70 -15.97 -2.95
C ASN A 125 -13.80 -14.85 -2.38
N GLU A 126 -13.38 -13.90 -3.21
CA GLU A 126 -12.66 -12.71 -2.76
C GLU A 126 -13.55 -11.81 -1.89
N LEU A 127 -14.81 -11.64 -2.27
CA LEU A 127 -15.78 -10.89 -1.48
C LEU A 127 -16.06 -11.55 -0.12
N ASP A 128 -16.15 -12.88 -0.06
CA ASP A 128 -16.24 -13.64 1.18
C ASP A 128 -15.04 -13.32 2.10
N LYS A 129 -13.80 -13.31 1.55
CA LYS A 129 -12.59 -12.97 2.30
C LYS A 129 -12.55 -11.51 2.77
N LEU A 130 -12.95 -10.58 1.92
CA LEU A 130 -12.97 -9.14 2.24
C LEU A 130 -13.98 -8.84 3.35
N GLU A 131 -15.14 -9.50 3.32
CA GLU A 131 -16.12 -9.40 4.40
C GLU A 131 -15.57 -9.98 5.70
N ASP A 132 -14.94 -11.16 5.64
CA ASP A 132 -14.31 -11.79 6.80
C ASP A 132 -13.24 -10.88 7.43
N ALA A 133 -12.40 -10.23 6.62
CA ALA A 133 -11.39 -9.28 7.07
C ALA A 133 -11.97 -7.96 7.63
N ALA A 134 -13.23 -7.65 7.35
CA ALA A 134 -13.91 -6.45 7.78
C ALA A 134 -14.93 -6.69 8.91
N LYS A 135 -15.11 -7.93 9.38
CA LYS A 135 -16.13 -8.30 10.38
C LYS A 135 -16.10 -7.45 11.65
N ASP A 136 -14.91 -7.09 12.11
CA ASP A 136 -14.73 -6.36 13.37
C ASP A 136 -14.82 -4.84 13.21
N LYS A 137 -14.95 -4.33 11.97
CA LYS A 137 -15.05 -2.90 11.69
C LYS A 137 -16.50 -2.46 11.81
N THR A 138 -16.82 -1.74 12.88
CA THR A 138 -18.16 -1.20 13.13
C THR A 138 -18.41 0.13 12.42
N ASP A 139 -17.35 0.82 12.01
CA ASP A 139 -17.46 2.10 11.33
C ASP A 139 -18.06 1.95 9.92
N PRO A 140 -18.85 2.94 9.46
CA PRO A 140 -19.34 2.95 8.08
C PRO A 140 -18.17 2.87 7.09
N ALA A 141 -18.22 1.88 6.21
CA ALA A 141 -17.22 1.73 5.16
C ALA A 141 -17.26 2.93 4.20
N TRP A 142 -16.08 3.42 3.80
CA TRP A 142 -15.95 4.53 2.85
C TRP A 142 -16.71 4.25 1.55
N ARG A 143 -17.32 5.30 0.99
CA ARG A 143 -17.99 5.29 -0.31
C ARG A 143 -17.53 6.53 -1.08
N PRO A 144 -17.34 6.43 -2.41
CA PRO A 144 -17.06 7.59 -3.24
C PRO A 144 -18.11 8.68 -3.00
N SER A 145 -17.65 9.90 -2.76
CA SER A 145 -18.52 11.06 -2.55
C SER A 145 -19.25 11.46 -3.83
N GLY A 146 -18.70 11.07 -4.99
CA GLY A 146 -19.13 11.55 -6.31
C GLY A 146 -18.42 12.82 -6.75
N VAL A 147 -17.52 13.36 -5.90
CA VAL A 147 -16.66 14.49 -6.22
C VAL A 147 -15.23 13.97 -6.41
N PRO A 148 -14.73 13.88 -7.66
CA PRO A 148 -13.44 13.24 -7.96
C PRO A 148 -12.26 13.81 -7.18
N GLU A 149 -12.24 15.13 -6.98
CA GLU A 149 -11.17 15.82 -6.26
C GLU A 149 -11.08 15.35 -4.80
N GLN A 150 -12.23 15.21 -4.13
CA GLN A 150 -12.28 14.77 -2.74
C GLN A 150 -11.91 13.30 -2.60
N ASP A 151 -12.41 12.45 -3.51
CA ASP A 151 -12.12 11.02 -3.50
C ASP A 151 -10.63 10.76 -3.77
N LEU A 152 -10.02 11.52 -4.69
CA LEU A 152 -8.60 11.43 -4.99
C LEU A 152 -7.73 11.93 -3.82
N CYS A 153 -8.12 13.02 -3.15
CA CYS A 153 -7.40 13.51 -1.97
C CYS A 153 -7.28 12.44 -0.88
N SER A 154 -8.32 11.64 -0.65
CA SER A 154 -8.28 10.55 0.34
C SER A 154 -7.22 9.49 0.01
N PHE A 155 -7.05 9.18 -1.28
CA PHE A 155 -6.06 8.22 -1.77
C PHE A 155 -4.63 8.78 -1.73
N LEU A 156 -4.44 10.06 -2.05
CA LEU A 156 -3.12 10.70 -2.10
C LEU A 156 -2.58 11.10 -0.73
N MET A 157 -3.45 11.31 0.27
CA MET A 157 -3.07 11.80 1.60
C MET A 157 -1.92 11.02 2.26
N PRO A 158 -1.89 9.67 2.26
CA PRO A 158 -0.80 8.91 2.89
C PRO A 158 0.57 9.17 2.25
N TYR A 159 0.61 9.40 0.93
CA TYR A 159 1.86 9.70 0.21
C TYR A 159 2.39 11.08 0.59
N TYR A 160 1.53 12.09 0.63
CA TYR A 160 1.91 13.44 1.04
C TYR A 160 2.32 13.51 2.50
N GLN A 161 1.65 12.77 3.39
CA GLN A 161 2.07 12.66 4.79
C GLN A 161 3.47 12.06 4.93
N LYS A 162 3.79 11.02 4.14
CA LYS A 162 5.14 10.43 4.12
C LYS A 162 6.19 11.42 3.63
N GLN A 163 5.89 12.16 2.57
CA GLN A 163 6.79 13.18 2.02
C GLN A 163 7.01 14.33 3.02
N GLU A 164 5.96 14.81 3.64
CA GLU A 164 6.03 15.85 4.67
C GLU A 164 6.89 15.40 5.86
N ALA A 165 6.69 14.17 6.34
CA ALA A 165 7.48 13.62 7.43
C ALA A 165 8.98 13.55 7.09
N TYR A 166 9.31 13.13 5.87
CA TYR A 166 10.69 13.08 5.38
C TYR A 166 11.31 14.49 5.28
N MET A 167 10.60 15.44 4.69
CA MET A 167 11.07 16.83 4.56
C MET A 167 11.29 17.50 5.91
N ARG A 168 10.41 17.26 6.88
CA ARG A 168 10.57 17.76 8.25
C ARG A 168 11.81 17.18 8.94
N LEU A 169 12.15 15.92 8.66
CA LEU A 169 13.35 15.30 9.21
C LEU A 169 14.62 15.94 8.63
N GLU A 170 14.70 16.10 7.31
CA GLU A 170 15.88 16.69 6.67
C GLU A 170 16.05 18.16 7.04
N LEU A 171 14.95 18.91 7.13
CA LEU A 171 14.97 20.31 7.55
C LEU A 171 15.54 20.45 8.98
N LYS A 172 15.13 19.58 9.92
CA LYS A 172 15.67 19.59 11.29
C LYS A 172 17.17 19.31 11.32
N LYS A 173 17.64 18.39 10.49
CA LYS A 173 19.07 18.06 10.37
C LYS A 173 19.87 19.26 9.88
N ILE A 174 19.43 19.90 8.80
CA ILE A 174 20.08 21.10 8.25
C ILE A 174 20.06 22.25 9.26
N GLN A 175 18.95 22.46 9.97
CA GLN A 175 18.86 23.49 11.01
C GLN A 175 19.84 23.25 12.16
N ALA A 176 19.99 22.01 12.62
CA ALA A 176 20.94 21.66 13.67
C ALA A 176 22.40 21.88 13.22
N GLU A 177 22.73 21.48 11.99
CA GLU A 177 24.05 21.71 11.41
C GLU A 177 24.35 23.21 11.26
N ASN A 178 23.41 23.98 10.71
CA ASN A 178 23.55 25.43 10.56
C ASN A 178 23.70 26.13 11.91
N ALA A 179 22.98 25.70 12.95
CA ALA A 179 23.13 26.25 14.29
C ALA A 179 24.55 25.99 14.85
N SER A 180 25.07 24.77 14.69
CA SER A 180 26.44 24.44 15.09
C SER A 180 27.50 25.23 14.31
N LEU A 181 27.29 25.41 13.00
CA LEU A 181 28.18 26.21 12.16
C LEU A 181 28.14 27.70 12.54
N ALA A 182 26.95 28.24 12.81
CA ALA A 182 26.79 29.62 13.27
C ALA A 182 27.52 29.88 14.59
N GLU A 183 27.42 28.95 15.55
CA GLU A 183 28.16 29.02 16.81
C GLU A 183 29.68 29.05 16.60
N LYS A 184 30.21 28.19 15.73
CA LYS A 184 31.64 28.17 15.38
C LYS A 184 32.08 29.49 14.72
N VAL A 185 31.26 30.07 13.86
CA VAL A 185 31.55 31.36 13.22
C VAL A 185 31.59 32.48 14.25
N LEU A 186 30.65 32.52 15.20
CA LEU A 186 30.64 33.52 16.28
C LEU A 186 31.88 33.38 17.17
N ALA A 187 32.22 32.16 17.59
CA ALA A 187 33.44 31.91 18.36
C ALA A 187 34.71 32.34 17.60
N GLY A 188 34.77 32.06 16.29
CA GLY A 188 35.87 32.51 15.43
C GLY A 188 35.96 34.03 15.30
N ARG A 189 34.82 34.73 15.18
CA ARG A 189 34.76 36.20 15.12
C ARG A 189 35.23 36.84 16.43
N GLU A 190 34.84 36.27 17.56
CA GLU A 190 35.28 36.73 18.87
C GLU A 190 36.81 36.60 19.03
N LEU A 191 37.38 35.45 18.64
CA LEU A 191 38.83 35.24 18.66
C LEU A 191 39.58 36.22 17.75
N LEU A 192 39.04 36.49 16.55
CA LEU A 192 39.62 37.47 15.63
C LEU A 192 39.59 38.87 16.24
N SER A 193 38.47 39.29 16.81
CA SER A 193 38.35 40.58 17.50
C SER A 193 39.40 40.71 18.61
N GLN A 194 39.53 39.71 19.49
CA GLN A 194 40.54 39.74 20.56
C GLN A 194 41.96 39.82 20.02
N THR A 195 42.25 39.09 18.93
CA THR A 195 43.58 39.12 18.30
C THR A 195 43.86 40.48 17.67
N GLU A 196 42.88 41.08 16.99
CA GLU A 196 42.97 42.43 16.42
C GLU A 196 43.21 43.50 17.49
N HIS A 197 42.53 43.41 18.64
CA HIS A 197 42.76 44.30 19.78
C HIS A 197 44.19 44.16 20.31
N ARG A 198 44.69 42.94 20.47
CA ARG A 198 46.07 42.69 20.92
C ARG A 198 47.10 43.26 19.95
N ILE A 199 46.92 43.03 18.64
CA ILE A 199 47.78 43.59 17.61
C ILE A 199 47.75 45.12 17.68
N SER A 200 46.57 45.72 17.75
CA SER A 200 46.42 47.18 17.83
C SER A 200 47.10 47.76 19.07
N ALA A 201 46.94 47.14 20.23
CA ALA A 201 47.62 47.55 21.46
C ALA A 201 49.15 47.48 21.32
N THR A 202 49.68 46.37 20.79
CA THR A 202 51.12 46.28 20.53
C THR A 202 51.58 47.34 19.54
N VAL A 203 50.86 47.56 18.44
CA VAL A 203 51.23 48.61 17.47
C VAL A 203 51.29 49.98 18.14
N GLU A 204 50.36 50.30 19.04
CA GLU A 204 50.36 51.57 19.77
C GLU A 204 51.53 51.67 20.76
N ASP A 205 51.83 50.60 21.50
CA ASP A 205 53.01 50.54 22.39
C ASP A 205 54.31 50.81 21.60
N TRP A 206 54.45 50.23 20.41
CA TRP A 206 55.61 50.43 19.55
C TRP A 206 55.71 51.87 19.03
N LYS A 207 54.59 52.52 18.72
CA LYS A 207 54.57 53.94 18.36
C LYS A 207 55.04 54.81 19.52
N VAL A 208 54.59 54.54 20.75
CA VAL A 208 55.01 55.28 21.95
C VAL A 208 56.52 55.11 22.19
N ILE A 209 57.03 53.88 22.14
CA ILE A 209 58.47 53.61 22.30
C ILE A 209 59.27 54.35 21.20
N SER A 210 58.82 54.27 19.95
CA SER A 210 59.47 54.98 18.84
C SER A 210 59.51 56.49 19.06
N ALA A 211 58.40 57.11 19.48
CA ALA A 211 58.32 58.53 19.80
C ALA A 211 59.21 58.93 21.00
N MET A 212 59.32 58.08 22.03
CA MET A 212 60.23 58.30 23.16
C MET A 212 61.70 58.25 22.72
N VAL A 213 62.10 57.26 21.91
CA VAL A 213 63.46 57.14 21.37
C VAL A 213 63.82 58.36 20.50
N LEU A 214 62.89 58.83 19.66
CA LEU A 214 63.07 60.04 18.85
C LEU A 214 63.21 61.31 19.73
N SER A 215 62.55 61.37 20.88
CA SER A 215 62.63 62.50 21.82
C SER A 215 63.92 62.53 22.65
N VAL A 216 64.51 61.36 22.95
CA VAL A 216 65.81 61.24 23.64
C VAL A 216 66.99 61.63 22.72
N GLN A 217 66.80 61.54 21.40
CA GLN A 217 67.82 61.90 20.42
C GLN A 217 67.88 63.41 20.08
N VAL A 218 67.15 64.27 20.79
CA VAL A 218 67.29 65.74 20.71
C VAL A 218 68.31 66.18 21.78
N PRO A 219 69.59 66.37 21.45
CA PRO A 219 70.54 66.95 22.40
C PRO A 219 70.12 68.39 22.75
N CYS A 220 70.20 68.76 24.03
CA CYS A 220 70.29 70.16 24.43
C CYS A 220 71.46 70.81 23.69
N ILE A 221 71.18 71.57 22.63
CA ILE A 221 72.15 72.48 22.04
C ILE A 221 72.14 73.72 22.92
N CYS A 222 73.05 73.78 23.89
CA CYS A 222 73.42 75.04 24.56
C CYS A 222 74.27 75.87 23.58
N PRO A 223 73.89 77.12 23.24
CA PRO A 223 74.80 78.03 22.57
C PRO A 223 75.83 78.53 23.58
N LEU A 224 77.11 78.16 23.39
CA LEU A 224 78.25 78.80 24.03
C LEU A 224 78.55 80.11 23.28
N GLU A 225 78.17 81.23 23.87
CA GLU A 225 78.72 82.57 23.58
C GLU A 225 79.10 83.20 24.93
N PHE A 226 80.41 83.44 25.09
CA PHE A 226 81.11 84.27 26.09
C PHE A 226 81.39 83.77 27.53
N CYS A 227 82.70 83.86 27.84
CA CYS A 227 83.45 83.78 29.11
C CYS A 227 83.94 82.41 29.59
#